data_AF-A0A2S9FBB6-F1
#
_entry.id   AF-A0A2S9FBB6-F1
#
_cell.length_a   1.000
_cell.length_b   1.000
_cell.length_c   1.000
_cell.angle_alpha   90.00
_cell.angle_beta   90.00
_cell.angle_gamma   90.00
#
_symmetry.space_group_name_H-M   'P 1'
#
loop_
_entity.id
_entity.type
_entity.pdbx_description
1 polymer ?
#
loop_
_entity_poly.entity_id
_entity_poly.type
_entity_poly.pdbx_seq_one_letter_code
_entity_poly.pdbx_strand_id
1 'polypeptide(L)'
;MRVGLMVGSDKERDRRNRLAGLIADGVAAEAAGFSSFWFPQVPGYLDAMTAIALLGAATTSIELGTAVVPVQTRHPLILAQQALTTQDACGGRFALGLGVSHDWIIKGQLGLEYNRPARLLRDHLEVLAAAFAGPGTVDVENENFRVHSPVDVTCHGAPPVLLAALGPTMLRLAGGRADGTILWMADERAIGDHVVPRITAAAEAAGRSSPRVVAGVPVAVCSQDELDTARTYASELLGHAHYSPNYVRLLEHGDAEDVGDTMAAGDESAVLARLHRYRDAGV
;
A
#
# COMPACT_ATOMS: atom_id res chain seq x y z
N MET A 1 -6.34 -9.39 -14.83
CA MET A 1 -5.89 -9.31 -13.42
C MET A 1 -4.37 -9.28 -13.43
N ARG A 2 -3.77 -8.31 -12.72
CA ARG A 2 -2.32 -8.23 -12.52
C ARG A 2 -1.99 -8.88 -11.18
N VAL A 3 -1.02 -9.77 -11.14
CA VAL A 3 -0.59 -10.43 -9.89
C VAL A 3 0.75 -9.87 -9.49
N GLY A 4 0.88 -9.45 -8.23
CA GLY A 4 2.11 -8.93 -7.66
C GLY A 4 2.63 -9.79 -6.51
N LEU A 5 3.90 -9.56 -6.17
CA LEU A 5 4.51 -10.14 -4.98
C LEU A 5 4.70 -9.03 -3.93
N MET A 6 4.49 -9.36 -2.66
CA MET A 6 4.79 -8.46 -1.55
C MET A 6 5.71 -9.17 -0.56
N VAL A 7 6.79 -8.50 -0.16
CA VAL A 7 7.62 -8.96 0.97
C VAL A 7 7.17 -8.21 2.21
N GLY A 8 6.38 -8.87 3.05
CA GLY A 8 5.82 -8.28 4.28
C GLY A 8 6.84 -8.10 5.41
N SER A 9 7.97 -8.82 5.35
CA SER A 9 9.03 -8.74 6.35
C SER A 9 10.40 -9.09 5.79
N ASP A 10 11.42 -8.36 6.25
CA ASP A 10 12.83 -8.69 6.05
C ASP A 10 13.46 -9.34 7.29
N LYS A 11 12.71 -9.50 8.39
CA LYS A 11 13.29 -9.91 9.68
C LYS A 11 13.72 -11.36 9.74
N GLU A 12 13.13 -12.22 8.91
CA GLU A 12 13.43 -13.64 8.80
C GLU A 12 14.81 -13.87 8.17
N ARG A 13 15.37 -12.85 7.52
CA ARG A 13 16.72 -12.87 6.95
C ARG A 13 17.78 -12.42 7.96
N ASP A 14 18.97 -13.02 7.84
CA ASP A 14 20.18 -12.53 8.52
C ASP A 14 20.37 -11.04 8.23
N ARG A 15 20.71 -10.25 9.27
CA ARG A 15 20.77 -8.79 9.17
C ARG A 15 21.67 -8.29 8.05
N ARG A 16 22.77 -9.01 7.74
CA ARG A 16 23.72 -8.63 6.68
C ARG A 16 23.14 -8.83 5.29
N ASN A 17 22.12 -9.67 5.15
CA ASN A 17 21.55 -10.09 3.87
C ASN A 17 20.16 -9.51 3.61
N ARG A 18 19.60 -8.69 4.50
CA ARG A 18 18.23 -8.17 4.36
C ARG A 18 18.02 -7.40 3.06
N LEU A 19 18.88 -6.41 2.80
CA LEU A 19 18.75 -5.55 1.63
C LEU A 19 19.08 -6.32 0.34
N ALA A 20 20.19 -7.05 0.32
CA ALA A 20 20.58 -7.85 -0.84
C ALA A 20 19.53 -8.93 -1.18
N GLY A 21 18.96 -9.56 -0.15
CA GLY A 21 17.88 -10.54 -0.29
C GLY A 21 16.60 -9.92 -0.84
N LEU A 22 16.18 -8.77 -0.33
CA LEU A 22 15.00 -8.05 -0.84
C LEU A 22 15.17 -7.67 -2.33
N ILE A 23 16.36 -7.19 -2.71
CA ILE A 23 16.67 -6.88 -4.12
C ILE A 23 16.60 -8.15 -4.98
N ALA A 24 17.17 -9.26 -4.50
CA ALA A 24 17.11 -10.55 -5.19
C ALA A 24 15.67 -11.04 -5.36
N ASP A 25 14.80 -10.87 -4.36
CA ASP A 25 13.38 -11.23 -4.46
C ASP A 25 12.68 -10.43 -5.58
N GLY A 26 12.95 -9.13 -5.69
CA GLY A 26 12.35 -8.29 -6.71
C GLY A 26 12.80 -8.66 -8.13
N VAL A 27 14.09 -8.97 -8.30
CA VAL A 27 14.62 -9.48 -9.57
C VAL A 27 14.02 -10.84 -9.92
N ALA A 28 13.89 -11.74 -8.93
CA ALA A 28 13.26 -13.04 -9.12
C ALA A 28 11.77 -12.91 -9.47
N ALA A 29 11.06 -11.98 -8.83
CA ALA A 29 9.65 -11.72 -9.12
C ALA A 29 9.45 -11.20 -10.55
N GLU A 30 10.31 -10.29 -11.02
CA GLU A 30 10.30 -9.83 -12.42
C GLU A 30 10.57 -10.99 -13.38
N ALA A 31 11.60 -11.79 -13.14
CA ALA A 31 11.94 -12.94 -13.97
C ALA A 31 10.83 -14.01 -14.01
N ALA A 32 10.08 -14.15 -12.91
CA ALA A 32 8.92 -15.04 -12.81
C ALA A 32 7.63 -14.46 -13.46
N GLY A 33 7.66 -13.21 -13.95
CA GLY A 33 6.54 -12.58 -14.65
C GLY A 33 5.50 -11.92 -13.74
N PHE A 34 5.82 -11.65 -12.47
CA PHE A 34 4.93 -10.84 -11.62
C PHE A 34 4.81 -9.42 -12.18
N SER A 35 3.59 -8.88 -12.13
CA SER A 35 3.27 -7.55 -12.68
C SER A 35 3.66 -6.39 -11.77
N SER A 36 3.96 -6.66 -10.50
CA SER A 36 4.34 -5.64 -9.51
C SER A 36 5.02 -6.26 -8.29
N PHE A 37 5.89 -5.51 -7.62
CA PHE A 37 6.51 -5.87 -6.35
C PHE A 37 6.29 -4.78 -5.30
N TRP A 38 5.86 -5.18 -4.10
CA TRP A 38 5.44 -4.26 -3.04
C TRP A 38 6.24 -4.43 -1.76
N PHE A 39 6.53 -3.32 -1.08
CA PHE A 39 7.23 -3.33 0.21
C PHE A 39 6.63 -2.33 1.22
N PRO A 40 6.30 -2.76 2.45
CA PRO A 40 5.67 -1.91 3.46
C PRO A 40 6.71 -1.09 4.25
N GLN A 41 6.29 0.07 4.76
CA GLN A 41 7.10 0.80 5.75
C GLN A 41 6.71 0.37 7.17
N VAL A 42 7.58 -0.40 7.82
CA VAL A 42 7.36 -0.90 9.20
C VAL A 42 8.51 -0.48 10.11
N PRO A 43 8.26 0.04 11.34
CA PRO A 43 9.33 0.33 12.28
C PRO A 43 10.22 -0.88 12.58
N GLY A 44 11.54 -0.70 12.49
CA GLY A 44 12.54 -1.75 12.72
C GLY A 44 12.79 -2.69 11.53
N TYR A 45 12.26 -2.37 10.36
CA TYR A 45 12.47 -3.04 9.07
C TYR A 45 13.29 -2.09 8.17
N LEU A 46 13.63 -2.52 6.95
CA LEU A 46 14.24 -1.63 5.97
C LEU A 46 13.33 -0.43 5.65
N ASP A 47 13.91 0.73 5.34
CA ASP A 47 13.16 1.90 4.86
C ASP A 47 12.61 1.62 3.46
N ALA A 48 11.29 1.79 3.29
CA ALA A 48 10.62 1.32 2.09
C ALA A 48 10.93 2.15 0.85
N MET A 49 11.03 3.47 0.98
CA MET A 49 11.34 4.36 -0.13
C MET A 49 12.75 4.10 -0.67
N THR A 50 13.72 3.94 0.24
CA THR A 50 15.11 3.64 -0.09
C THR A 50 15.24 2.26 -0.74
N ALA A 51 14.58 1.25 -0.18
CA ALA A 51 14.59 -0.10 -0.73
C ALA A 51 13.98 -0.16 -2.13
N ILE A 52 12.84 0.51 -2.36
CA ILE A 52 12.18 0.54 -3.66
C ILE A 52 13.04 1.27 -4.71
N ALA A 53 13.72 2.36 -4.35
CA ALA A 53 14.62 3.03 -5.29
C ALA A 53 15.77 2.11 -5.76
N LEU A 54 16.33 1.31 -4.84
CA LEU A 54 17.37 0.32 -5.18
C LEU A 54 16.83 -0.83 -6.04
N LEU A 55 15.61 -1.30 -5.76
CA LEU A 55 14.89 -2.25 -6.61
C LEU A 55 14.64 -1.68 -8.02
N GLY A 56 14.33 -0.38 -8.12
CA GLY A 56 14.15 0.33 -9.39
C GLY A 56 15.39 0.23 -10.27
N ALA A 57 16.57 0.43 -9.69
CA ALA A 57 17.85 0.29 -10.39
C ALA A 57 18.22 -1.17 -10.74
N ALA A 58 17.68 -2.15 -10.01
CA ALA A 58 17.98 -3.57 -10.20
C ALA A 58 16.98 -4.30 -11.13
N THR A 59 15.86 -3.68 -11.50
CA THR A 59 14.79 -4.25 -12.33
C THR A 59 14.49 -3.34 -13.52
N THR A 60 13.75 -3.83 -14.52
CA THR A 60 13.60 -3.09 -15.79
C THR A 60 12.17 -2.83 -16.23
N SER A 61 11.20 -3.61 -15.76
CA SER A 61 9.84 -3.67 -16.29
C SER A 61 8.76 -3.83 -15.22
N ILE A 62 9.07 -4.49 -14.11
CA ILE A 62 8.12 -4.71 -13.02
C ILE A 62 7.73 -3.37 -12.37
N GLU A 63 6.44 -3.20 -12.06
CA GLU A 63 5.98 -2.06 -11.27
C GLU A 63 6.45 -2.22 -9.82
N LEU A 64 6.88 -1.14 -9.19
CA LEU A 64 7.36 -1.16 -7.81
C LEU A 64 6.49 -0.26 -6.96
N GLY A 65 6.12 -0.68 -5.75
CA GLY A 65 5.28 0.16 -4.91
C GLY A 65 5.46 -0.01 -3.42
N THR A 66 5.03 1.01 -2.68
CA THR A 66 5.00 0.97 -1.22
C THR A 66 3.65 0.50 -0.71
N ALA A 67 3.59 -0.22 0.42
CA ALA A 67 2.35 -0.79 0.95
C ALA A 67 2.22 -0.71 2.49
N VAL A 68 2.19 0.45 3.14
CA VAL A 68 2.23 1.82 2.64
C VAL A 68 3.21 2.67 3.47
N VAL A 69 3.58 3.83 2.95
CA VAL A 69 4.32 4.85 3.71
C VAL A 69 3.35 5.61 4.64
N PRO A 70 3.67 5.77 5.94
CA PRO A 70 2.85 6.57 6.85
C PRO A 70 3.11 8.07 6.68
N VAL A 71 2.04 8.86 6.54
CA VAL A 71 2.14 10.33 6.41
C VAL A 71 2.63 11.01 7.67
N GLN A 72 2.35 10.45 8.85
CA GLN A 72 2.67 11.10 10.13
C GLN A 72 4.18 11.31 10.35
N THR A 73 5.03 10.54 9.67
CA THR A 73 6.48 10.53 9.95
C THR A 73 7.29 11.39 8.99
N ARG A 74 6.64 12.07 8.03
CA ARG A 74 7.32 12.79 6.94
C ARG A 74 6.59 14.08 6.63
N HIS A 75 7.32 15.16 6.43
CA HIS A 75 6.74 16.39 5.88
C HIS A 75 6.32 16.15 4.42
N PRO A 76 5.13 16.61 3.96
CA PRO A 76 4.60 16.25 2.65
C PRO A 76 5.48 16.70 1.48
N LEU A 77 6.12 17.88 1.57
CA LEU A 77 7.05 18.34 0.54
C LEU A 77 8.27 17.39 0.40
N ILE A 78 8.81 16.91 1.52
CA ILE A 78 9.95 15.98 1.52
C ILE A 78 9.52 14.62 0.97
N LEU A 79 8.32 14.16 1.34
CA LEU A 79 7.74 12.94 0.77
C LEU A 79 7.53 13.07 -0.76
N ALA A 80 7.11 14.25 -1.26
CA ALA A 80 7.01 14.49 -2.69
C ALA A 80 8.37 14.33 -3.39
N GLN A 81 9.42 14.93 -2.84
CA GLN A 81 10.77 14.78 -3.37
C GLN A 81 11.24 13.32 -3.33
N GLN A 82 10.99 12.61 -2.23
CA GLN A 82 11.30 11.18 -2.12
C GLN A 82 10.56 10.38 -3.20
N ALA A 83 9.26 10.62 -3.40
CA ALA A 83 8.46 9.92 -4.39
C ALA A 83 8.93 10.19 -5.83
N LEU A 84 9.26 11.45 -6.16
CA LEU A 84 9.78 11.82 -7.48
C LEU A 84 11.17 11.23 -7.74
N THR A 85 12.06 11.23 -6.74
CA THR A 85 13.38 10.58 -6.85
C THR A 85 13.25 9.07 -6.99
N THR A 86 12.34 8.44 -6.24
CA THR A 86 12.08 7.00 -6.37
C THR A 86 11.46 6.68 -7.74
N GLN A 87 10.57 7.52 -8.25
CA GLN A 87 10.00 7.39 -9.59
C GLN A 87 11.08 7.47 -10.68
N ASP A 88 12.06 8.36 -10.53
CA ASP A 88 13.23 8.45 -11.39
C ASP A 88 14.07 7.17 -11.35
N ALA A 89 14.41 6.70 -10.15
CA ALA A 89 15.16 5.45 -9.96
C ALA A 89 14.43 4.22 -10.52
N CYS A 90 13.10 4.24 -10.53
CA CYS A 90 12.26 3.20 -11.12
C CYS A 90 12.02 3.41 -12.62
N GLY A 91 12.51 4.48 -13.24
CA GLY A 91 12.26 4.78 -14.65
C GLY A 91 10.78 4.95 -14.98
N GLY A 92 10.00 5.54 -14.07
CA GLY A 92 8.56 5.76 -14.26
C GLY A 92 7.64 4.64 -13.74
N ARG A 93 8.21 3.57 -13.16
CA ARG A 93 7.47 2.37 -12.73
C ARG A 93 7.07 2.37 -11.25
N PHE A 94 7.20 3.48 -10.54
CA PHE A 94 6.89 3.56 -9.11
C PHE A 94 5.42 3.90 -8.87
N ALA A 95 4.80 3.20 -7.92
CA ALA A 95 3.48 3.52 -7.36
C ALA A 95 3.61 3.85 -5.86
N LEU A 96 3.21 5.05 -5.46
CA LEU A 96 3.28 5.50 -4.08
C LEU A 96 2.04 5.01 -3.32
N GLY A 97 2.17 3.92 -2.58
CA GLY A 97 1.19 3.59 -1.55
C GLY A 97 1.42 4.40 -0.29
N LEU A 98 0.38 5.12 0.14
CA LEU A 98 0.41 6.11 1.20
C LEU A 98 -0.74 5.87 2.19
N GLY A 99 -0.53 6.12 3.48
CA GLY A 99 -1.62 5.99 4.45
C GLY A 99 -1.31 6.56 5.81
N VAL A 100 -2.24 6.30 6.73
CA VAL A 100 -2.08 6.63 8.15
C VAL A 100 -1.67 5.37 8.89
N SER A 101 -0.65 5.48 9.74
CA SER A 101 -0.26 4.36 10.61
C SER A 101 -1.25 4.18 11.78
N HIS A 102 -1.03 3.15 12.60
CA HIS A 102 -1.80 2.88 13.80
C HIS A 102 -1.42 3.83 14.94
N ASP A 103 -2.37 4.13 15.83
CA ASP A 103 -2.15 5.09 16.93
C ASP A 103 -1.05 4.63 17.89
N TRP A 104 -0.99 3.33 18.20
CA TRP A 104 0.04 2.78 19.10
C TRP A 104 1.46 2.87 18.51
N ILE A 105 1.60 2.86 17.18
CA ILE A 105 2.89 3.12 16.52
C ILE A 105 3.21 4.61 16.63
N ILE A 106 2.30 5.48 16.18
CA ILE A 106 2.55 6.92 16.09
C ILE A 106 2.77 7.53 17.47
N LYS A 107 1.86 7.30 18.41
CA LYS A 107 1.97 7.82 19.78
C LYS A 107 2.93 7.00 20.63
N GLY A 108 2.73 5.68 20.66
CA GLY A 108 3.43 4.80 21.61
C GLY A 108 4.90 4.58 21.27
N GLN A 109 5.23 4.34 20.00
CA GLN A 109 6.61 4.07 19.59
C GLN A 109 7.37 5.33 19.15
N LEU A 110 6.70 6.23 18.43
CA LEU A 110 7.35 7.39 17.81
C LEU A 110 7.16 8.70 18.57
N GLY A 111 6.26 8.74 19.57
CA GLY A 111 5.99 9.95 20.35
C GLY A 111 5.35 11.09 19.55
N LEU A 112 4.74 10.78 18.41
CA LEU A 112 4.11 11.75 17.51
C LEU A 112 2.63 11.93 17.81
N GLU A 113 2.07 13.06 17.36
CA GLU A 113 0.65 13.32 17.51
C GLU A 113 -0.19 12.43 16.58
N TYR A 114 -1.31 11.94 17.11
CA TYR A 114 -2.32 11.20 16.35
C TYR A 114 -3.67 11.91 16.49
N ASN A 115 -3.89 12.91 15.64
CA ASN A 115 -5.07 13.75 15.63
C ASN A 115 -5.66 13.82 14.22
N ARG A 116 -6.98 13.59 14.09
CA ARG A 116 -7.75 13.67 12.83
C ARG A 116 -7.00 13.07 11.61
N PRO A 117 -6.64 11.78 11.61
CA PRO A 117 -5.77 11.16 10.60
C PRO A 117 -6.25 11.35 9.15
N ALA A 118 -7.58 11.28 8.90
CA ALA A 118 -8.13 11.53 7.57
C ALA A 118 -7.93 12.99 7.10
N ARG A 119 -7.95 13.94 8.03
CA ARG A 119 -7.71 15.36 7.73
C ARG A 119 -6.23 15.61 7.42
N LEU A 120 -5.34 15.06 8.24
CA LEU A 120 -3.91 15.12 7.99
C LEU A 120 -3.53 14.55 6.62
N LEU A 121 -4.12 13.40 6.25
CA LEU A 121 -3.90 12.78 4.95
C LEU A 121 -4.42 13.64 3.79
N ARG A 122 -5.61 14.25 3.93
CA ARG A 122 -6.14 15.19 2.93
C ARG A 122 -5.18 16.37 2.71
N ASP A 123 -4.69 16.96 3.79
CA ASP A 123 -3.81 18.13 3.75
C ASP A 123 -2.42 17.76 3.18
N HIS A 124 -1.95 16.54 3.42
CA HIS A 124 -0.77 15.99 2.72
C HIS A 124 -1.00 15.87 1.22
N LEU A 125 -2.15 15.35 0.80
CA LEU A 125 -2.45 15.14 -0.62
C LEU A 125 -2.54 16.45 -1.39
N GLU A 126 -2.93 17.55 -0.76
CA GLU A 126 -2.92 18.89 -1.40
C GLU A 126 -1.50 19.33 -1.75
N VAL A 127 -0.56 19.15 -0.82
CA VAL A 127 0.86 19.46 -1.07
C VAL A 127 1.46 18.51 -2.11
N LEU A 128 1.17 17.22 -2.03
CA LEU A 128 1.63 16.24 -3.02
C LEU A 128 1.09 16.54 -4.41
N ALA A 129 -0.20 16.87 -4.53
CA ALA A 129 -0.81 17.21 -5.83
C ALA A 129 -0.16 18.44 -6.46
N ALA A 130 0.14 19.48 -5.67
CA ALA A 130 0.86 20.65 -6.15
C ALA A 130 2.30 20.31 -6.60
N ALA A 131 3.02 19.49 -5.82
CA ALA A 131 4.37 19.05 -6.17
C ALA A 131 4.42 18.13 -7.40
N PHE A 132 3.36 17.36 -7.64
CA PHE A 132 3.24 16.40 -8.74
C PHE A 132 2.70 17.02 -10.03
N ALA A 133 2.27 18.28 -10.02
CA ALA A 133 1.80 19.00 -11.20
C ALA A 133 2.92 19.29 -12.22
N GLY A 134 4.18 19.22 -11.80
CA GLY A 134 5.37 19.40 -12.64
C GLY A 134 6.42 20.29 -11.97
N PRO A 135 7.57 20.52 -12.63
CA PRO A 135 8.62 21.40 -12.14
C PRO A 135 8.09 22.81 -11.86
N GLY A 136 8.34 23.33 -10.67
CA GLY A 136 7.90 24.68 -10.30
C GLY A 136 7.73 24.91 -8.81
N THR A 137 7.10 26.04 -8.47
CA THR A 137 6.83 26.42 -7.08
C THR A 137 5.61 25.68 -6.55
N VAL A 138 5.80 24.97 -5.43
CA VAL A 138 4.73 24.48 -4.57
C VAL A 138 4.36 25.59 -3.59
N ASP A 139 3.16 26.12 -3.76
CA ASP A 139 2.54 27.14 -2.90
C ASP A 139 1.23 26.57 -2.35
N VAL A 140 1.27 26.10 -1.11
CA VAL A 140 0.12 25.50 -0.41
C VAL A 140 0.11 25.94 1.04
N GLU A 141 -0.99 26.57 1.45
CA GLU A 141 -1.29 26.84 2.85
C GLU A 141 -2.62 26.18 3.22
N ASN A 142 -2.57 25.22 4.15
CA ASN A 142 -3.74 24.55 4.71
C ASN A 142 -3.62 24.43 6.24
N GLU A 143 -4.50 23.66 6.87
CA GLU A 143 -4.57 23.59 8.35
C GLU A 143 -3.28 23.06 8.98
N ASN A 144 -2.57 22.15 8.30
CA ASN A 144 -1.38 21.49 8.84
C ASN A 144 -0.06 22.00 8.23
N PHE A 145 -0.08 22.57 7.02
CA PHE A 145 1.13 22.91 6.28
C PHE A 145 1.09 24.31 5.68
N ARG A 146 2.26 24.96 5.70
CA ARG A 146 2.56 26.19 4.98
C ARG A 146 3.82 25.94 4.15
N VAL A 147 3.64 25.77 2.85
CA VAL A 147 4.69 25.36 1.91
C VAL A 147 4.84 26.40 0.83
N HIS A 148 6.06 26.93 0.71
CA HIS A 148 6.50 27.89 -0.30
C HIS A 148 7.87 27.45 -0.80
N SER A 149 7.91 26.50 -1.72
CA SER A 149 9.17 25.85 -2.09
C SER A 149 9.17 25.34 -3.53
N PRO A 150 10.27 25.47 -4.28
CA PRO A 150 10.38 24.87 -5.60
C PRO A 150 10.57 23.35 -5.50
N VAL A 151 9.98 22.62 -6.45
CA VAL A 151 10.21 21.20 -6.69
C VAL A 151 10.53 21.01 -8.16
N ASP A 152 11.68 20.43 -8.45
CA ASP A 152 12.12 20.02 -9.79
C ASP A 152 13.08 18.83 -9.59
N VAL A 153 12.63 17.62 -9.93
CA VAL A 153 13.32 16.38 -9.52
C VAL A 153 13.46 15.39 -10.67
N THR A 154 12.41 15.11 -11.44
CA THR A 154 12.41 14.08 -12.48
C THR A 154 11.57 14.48 -13.69
N CYS A 155 11.88 13.90 -14.85
CA CYS A 155 11.09 14.01 -16.08
C CYS A 155 10.13 12.82 -16.31
N HIS A 156 10.15 11.79 -15.44
CA HIS A 156 9.32 10.58 -15.57
C HIS A 156 7.84 10.78 -15.18
N GLY A 157 7.41 12.01 -14.94
CA GLY A 157 6.07 12.33 -14.43
C GLY A 157 5.89 11.91 -12.97
N ALA A 158 4.72 12.21 -12.41
CA ALA A 158 4.40 11.83 -11.03
C ALA A 158 4.02 10.34 -10.94
N PRO A 159 4.40 9.64 -9.86
CA PRO A 159 3.92 8.29 -9.61
C PRO A 159 2.43 8.30 -9.24
N PRO A 160 1.63 7.28 -9.61
CA PRO A 160 0.28 7.13 -9.10
C PRO A 160 0.29 6.99 -7.57
N VAL A 161 -0.71 7.58 -6.92
CA VAL A 161 -0.89 7.56 -5.47
C VAL A 161 -2.04 6.63 -5.10
N LEU A 162 -1.75 5.61 -4.30
CA LEU A 162 -2.73 4.65 -3.78
C LEU A 162 -2.87 4.83 -2.28
N LEU A 163 -4.09 5.02 -1.77
CA LEU A 163 -4.30 5.22 -0.33
C LEU A 163 -4.61 3.91 0.38
N ALA A 164 -4.04 3.69 1.56
CA ALA A 164 -4.56 2.67 2.47
C ALA A 164 -5.91 3.14 3.04
N ALA A 165 -7.00 2.73 2.39
CA ALA A 165 -8.36 3.18 2.69
C ALA A 165 -9.32 2.01 2.89
N LEU A 166 -9.74 1.79 4.15
CA LEU A 166 -10.71 0.77 4.53
C LEU A 166 -12.08 1.36 4.89
N GLY A 167 -12.09 2.47 5.63
CA GLY A 167 -13.31 3.11 6.12
C GLY A 167 -13.95 4.08 5.11
N PRO A 168 -15.27 4.36 5.21
CA PRO A 168 -15.98 5.22 4.27
C PRO A 168 -15.35 6.60 4.05
N THR A 169 -14.82 7.23 5.10
CA THR A 169 -14.16 8.54 5.00
C THR A 169 -12.87 8.48 4.18
N MET A 170 -12.06 7.43 4.37
CA MET A 170 -10.82 7.25 3.62
C MET A 170 -11.12 6.84 2.18
N LEU A 171 -12.14 6.02 1.93
CA LEU A 171 -12.56 5.62 0.58
C LEU A 171 -13.06 6.83 -0.22
N ARG A 172 -13.82 7.73 0.41
CA ARG A 172 -14.20 9.00 -0.22
C ARG A 172 -13.00 9.86 -0.57
N LEU A 173 -12.00 9.92 0.33
CA LEU A 173 -10.76 10.67 0.07
C LEU A 173 -9.95 10.04 -1.06
N ALA A 174 -9.81 8.71 -1.07
CA ALA A 174 -9.08 7.96 -2.10
C ALA A 174 -9.71 8.15 -3.48
N GLY A 175 -11.02 7.92 -3.62
CA GLY A 175 -11.70 8.10 -4.90
C GLY A 175 -11.69 9.56 -5.37
N GLY A 176 -11.87 10.51 -4.45
CA GLY A 176 -11.95 11.92 -4.80
C GLY A 176 -10.61 12.61 -5.10
N ARG A 177 -9.47 12.06 -4.64
CA ARG A 177 -8.18 12.78 -4.68
C ARG A 177 -6.95 11.95 -5.05
N ALA A 178 -7.07 10.62 -5.12
CA ALA A 178 -5.95 9.74 -5.43
C ALA A 178 -6.28 8.87 -6.65
N ASP A 179 -5.36 7.98 -7.02
CA ASP A 179 -5.49 7.11 -8.19
C ASP A 179 -6.08 5.75 -7.83
N GLY A 180 -6.24 5.47 -6.54
CA GLY A 180 -6.80 4.21 -6.07
C GLY A 180 -6.65 3.96 -4.57
N THR A 181 -6.90 2.70 -4.21
CA THR A 181 -6.71 2.17 -2.85
C THR A 181 -5.80 0.95 -2.87
N ILE A 182 -5.04 0.78 -1.80
CA ILE A 182 -4.30 -0.45 -1.50
C ILE A 182 -4.82 -1.03 -0.18
N LEU A 183 -5.24 -2.27 -0.24
CA LEU A 183 -5.88 -3.00 0.84
C LEU A 183 -4.95 -4.10 1.31
N TRP A 184 -4.95 -4.33 2.60
CA TRP A 184 -4.28 -5.48 3.21
C TRP A 184 -5.37 -6.27 3.94
N MET A 185 -5.43 -7.59 3.72
CA MET A 185 -6.35 -8.50 4.42
C MET A 185 -7.83 -8.09 4.34
N ALA A 186 -8.23 -7.49 3.21
CA ALA A 186 -9.64 -7.30 2.86
C ALA A 186 -10.08 -8.52 2.05
N ASP A 187 -11.16 -9.20 2.46
CA ASP A 187 -11.70 -10.30 1.66
C ASP A 187 -12.52 -9.82 0.46
N GLU A 188 -12.85 -10.77 -0.40
CA GLU A 188 -13.54 -10.52 -1.67
C GLU A 188 -14.89 -9.81 -1.48
N ARG A 189 -15.64 -10.15 -0.42
CA ARG A 189 -16.95 -9.58 -0.14
C ARG A 189 -16.85 -8.15 0.36
N ALA A 190 -15.95 -7.88 1.32
CA ALA A 190 -15.69 -6.53 1.79
C ALA A 190 -15.22 -5.62 0.65
N ILE A 191 -14.47 -6.16 -0.32
CA ILE A 191 -14.06 -5.42 -1.50
C ILE A 191 -15.26 -5.10 -2.40
N GLY A 192 -16.01 -6.12 -2.81
CA GLY A 192 -17.10 -5.99 -3.78
C GLY A 192 -18.30 -5.20 -3.26
N ASP A 193 -18.69 -5.42 -2.00
CA ASP A 193 -19.90 -4.83 -1.43
C ASP A 193 -19.62 -3.48 -0.74
N HIS A 194 -18.40 -3.28 -0.24
CA HIS A 194 -18.07 -2.11 0.56
C HIS A 194 -17.07 -1.15 -0.10
N VAL A 195 -15.89 -1.64 -0.50
CA VAL A 195 -14.80 -0.80 -1.02
C VAL A 195 -15.14 -0.25 -2.40
N VAL A 196 -15.33 -1.13 -3.39
CA VAL A 196 -15.46 -0.78 -4.82
C VAL A 196 -16.61 0.20 -5.06
N PRO A 197 -17.83 -0.01 -4.52
CA PRO A 197 -18.93 0.93 -4.74
C PRO A 197 -18.64 2.33 -4.17
N ARG A 198 -18.01 2.42 -3.00
CA ARG A 198 -17.75 3.70 -2.32
C ARG A 198 -16.64 4.50 -2.98
N ILE A 199 -15.53 3.85 -3.33
CA ILE A 199 -14.41 4.53 -3.98
C ILE A 199 -14.78 4.98 -5.40
N THR A 200 -15.54 4.16 -6.13
CA THR A 200 -16.02 4.49 -7.47
C THR A 200 -16.99 5.67 -7.44
N ALA A 201 -18.00 5.64 -6.58
CA ALA A 201 -18.94 6.75 -6.43
C ALA A 201 -18.23 8.07 -6.03
N ALA A 202 -17.18 7.99 -5.21
CA ALA A 202 -16.39 9.17 -4.86
C ALA A 202 -15.54 9.71 -6.02
N ALA A 203 -14.98 8.82 -6.85
CA ALA A 203 -14.27 9.21 -8.06
C ALA A 203 -15.20 9.85 -9.10
N GLU A 204 -16.38 9.25 -9.32
CA GLU A 204 -17.42 9.78 -10.21
C GLU A 204 -17.90 11.16 -9.76
N ALA A 205 -18.19 11.34 -8.47
CA ALA A 205 -18.60 12.62 -7.91
C ALA A 205 -17.50 13.71 -8.06
N ALA A 206 -16.23 13.31 -8.15
CA ALA A 206 -15.10 14.20 -8.37
C ALA A 206 -14.73 14.36 -9.86
N GLY A 207 -15.45 13.71 -10.79
CA GLY A 207 -15.14 13.72 -12.22
C GLY A 207 -13.80 13.06 -12.58
N ARG A 208 -13.35 12.09 -11.77
CA ARG A 208 -12.09 11.36 -11.95
C ARG A 208 -12.32 10.02 -12.64
N SER A 209 -11.25 9.45 -13.20
CA SER A 209 -11.24 8.10 -13.77
C SER A 209 -11.53 7.04 -12.70
N SER A 210 -11.94 5.84 -13.15
CA SER A 210 -12.13 4.70 -12.26
C SER A 210 -10.87 4.43 -11.42
N PRO A 211 -11.01 4.33 -10.09
CA PRO A 211 -9.89 4.15 -9.18
C PRO A 211 -9.32 2.73 -9.28
N ARG A 212 -8.00 2.60 -9.17
CA ARG A 212 -7.33 1.30 -9.06
C ARG A 212 -7.59 0.69 -7.68
N VAL A 213 -7.88 -0.60 -7.63
CA VAL A 213 -7.97 -1.35 -6.37
C VAL A 213 -6.83 -2.37 -6.35
N VAL A 214 -6.03 -2.36 -5.28
CA VAL A 214 -4.98 -3.37 -5.05
C VAL A 214 -5.33 -4.12 -3.78
N ALA A 215 -5.48 -5.44 -3.88
CA ALA A 215 -5.70 -6.31 -2.71
C ALA A 215 -4.44 -7.12 -2.40
N GLY A 216 -3.91 -6.95 -1.20
CA GLY A 216 -2.83 -7.76 -0.65
C GLY A 216 -3.39 -8.76 0.37
N VAL A 217 -3.06 -10.03 0.18
CA VAL A 217 -3.43 -11.13 1.08
C VAL A 217 -2.24 -12.05 1.32
N PRO A 218 -2.18 -12.73 2.46
CA PRO A 218 -1.24 -13.83 2.63
C PRO A 218 -1.55 -14.95 1.63
N VAL A 219 -0.51 -15.63 1.15
CA VAL A 219 -0.63 -16.76 0.24
C VAL A 219 0.26 -17.90 0.74
N ALA A 220 -0.25 -19.13 0.77
CA ALA A 220 0.57 -20.32 0.90
C ALA A 220 0.09 -21.41 -0.06
N VAL A 221 1.03 -21.96 -0.82
CA VAL A 221 0.81 -23.20 -1.55
C VAL A 221 1.20 -24.34 -0.62
N CYS A 222 0.21 -25.13 -0.19
CA CYS A 222 0.39 -26.20 0.78
C CYS A 222 -0.59 -27.36 0.53
N SER A 223 -0.32 -28.53 1.12
CA SER A 223 -1.23 -29.66 1.03
C SER A 223 -2.46 -29.47 1.92
N GLN A 224 -3.50 -30.28 1.69
CA GLN A 224 -4.78 -30.18 2.41
C GLN A 224 -4.61 -30.36 3.93
N ASP A 225 -3.70 -31.22 4.36
CA ASP A 225 -3.37 -31.49 5.76
C ASP A 225 -2.56 -30.36 6.43
N GLU A 226 -1.98 -29.45 5.65
CA GLU A 226 -1.21 -28.29 6.13
C GLU A 226 -2.06 -27.01 6.22
N LEU A 227 -3.28 -27.00 5.67
CA LEU A 227 -4.14 -25.81 5.57
C LEU A 227 -4.38 -25.12 6.91
N ASP A 228 -4.80 -25.89 7.93
CA ASP A 228 -5.11 -25.33 9.25
C ASP A 228 -3.85 -24.80 9.93
N THR A 229 -2.70 -25.45 9.69
CA THR A 229 -1.40 -24.98 10.17
C THR A 229 -1.02 -23.65 9.51
N ALA A 230 -1.19 -23.52 8.19
CA ALA A 230 -0.90 -22.30 7.46
C ALA A 230 -1.78 -21.13 7.92
N ARG A 231 -3.08 -21.37 8.13
CA ARG A 231 -4.02 -20.37 8.65
C ARG A 231 -3.66 -19.94 10.07
N THR A 232 -3.39 -20.89 10.96
CA THR A 232 -2.98 -20.61 12.33
C THR A 232 -1.71 -19.76 12.35
N TYR A 233 -0.71 -20.13 11.54
CA TYR A 233 0.52 -19.36 11.41
C TYR A 233 0.27 -17.92 10.93
N ALA A 234 -0.59 -17.74 9.93
CA ALA A 234 -0.97 -16.40 9.45
C ALA A 234 -1.67 -15.58 10.53
N SER A 235 -2.62 -16.17 11.26
CA SER A 235 -3.33 -15.51 12.36
C SER A 235 -2.39 -15.13 13.52
N GLU A 236 -1.39 -15.96 13.85
CA GLU A 236 -0.39 -15.63 14.87
C GLU A 236 0.56 -14.51 14.43
N LEU A 237 1.09 -14.60 13.21
CA LEU A 237 2.05 -13.62 12.67
C LEU A 237 1.40 -12.24 12.48
N LEU A 238 0.14 -12.22 12.04
CA LEU A 238 -0.60 -11.02 11.67
C LEU A 238 -1.64 -10.61 12.72
N GLY A 239 -1.70 -11.31 13.86
CA GLY A 239 -2.72 -11.11 14.90
C GLY A 239 -2.73 -9.72 15.53
N HIS A 240 -1.65 -8.93 15.38
CA HIS A 240 -1.67 -7.51 15.74
C HIS A 240 -2.77 -6.72 14.99
N ALA A 241 -3.17 -7.17 13.80
CA ALA A 241 -4.27 -6.60 13.04
C ALA A 241 -5.64 -6.87 13.68
N HIS A 242 -5.80 -7.97 14.44
CA HIS A 242 -7.05 -8.31 15.14
C HIS A 242 -7.42 -7.28 16.21
N TYR A 243 -6.42 -6.57 16.74
CA TYR A 243 -6.64 -5.52 17.75
C TYR A 243 -6.81 -4.13 17.13
N SER A 244 -6.62 -3.98 15.81
CA SER A 244 -6.80 -2.70 15.14
C SER A 244 -8.27 -2.47 14.81
N PRO A 245 -8.92 -1.44 15.38
CA PRO A 245 -10.36 -1.20 15.16
C PRO A 245 -10.75 -1.02 13.69
N ASN A 246 -9.79 -0.66 12.82
CA ASN A 246 -10.02 -0.49 11.39
C ASN A 246 -10.12 -1.83 10.65
N TYR A 247 -9.34 -2.84 11.06
CA TYR A 247 -9.41 -4.18 10.47
C TYR A 247 -10.62 -4.94 11.01
N VAL A 248 -10.93 -4.81 12.31
CA VAL A 248 -12.16 -5.37 12.88
C VAL A 248 -13.40 -4.89 12.13
N ARG A 249 -13.54 -3.57 11.91
CA ARG A 249 -14.65 -3.00 11.14
C ARG A 249 -14.67 -3.41 9.67
N LEU A 250 -13.53 -3.75 9.09
CA LEU A 250 -13.47 -4.25 7.72
C LEU A 250 -14.02 -5.68 7.65
N LEU A 251 -13.64 -6.52 8.61
CA LEU A 251 -14.12 -7.90 8.72
C LEU A 251 -15.65 -7.94 8.94
N GLU A 252 -16.24 -6.95 9.61
CA GLU A 252 -17.72 -6.80 9.72
C GLU A 252 -18.42 -6.67 8.35
N HIS A 253 -17.71 -6.28 7.29
CA HIS A 253 -18.22 -6.20 5.92
C HIS A 253 -17.87 -7.43 5.07
N GLY A 254 -17.08 -8.35 5.60
CA GLY A 254 -16.57 -9.53 4.93
C GLY A 254 -17.22 -10.84 5.40
N ASP A 255 -16.67 -11.94 4.90
CA ASP A 255 -16.97 -13.30 5.34
C ASP A 255 -15.89 -13.87 6.27
N ALA A 256 -14.71 -13.25 6.33
CA ALA A 256 -13.61 -13.66 7.19
C ALA A 256 -13.88 -13.37 8.67
N GLU A 257 -13.70 -14.36 9.55
CA GLU A 257 -13.78 -14.17 11.00
C GLU A 257 -12.47 -13.62 11.55
N ASP A 258 -11.34 -14.03 10.96
CA ASP A 258 -10.02 -13.52 11.30
C ASP A 258 -9.11 -13.29 10.06
N VAL A 259 -7.86 -12.90 10.30
CA VAL A 259 -6.88 -12.68 9.22
C VAL A 259 -6.52 -13.96 8.47
N GLY A 260 -6.44 -15.11 9.15
CA GLY A 260 -6.17 -16.40 8.53
C GLY A 260 -7.23 -16.76 7.49
N ASP A 261 -8.48 -16.35 7.69
CA ASP A 261 -9.55 -16.57 6.71
C ASP A 261 -9.40 -15.74 5.43
N THR A 262 -8.65 -14.63 5.47
CA THR A 262 -8.38 -13.81 4.27
C THR A 262 -7.31 -14.43 3.35
N MET A 263 -6.55 -15.40 3.85
CA MET A 263 -5.40 -16.01 3.18
C MET A 263 -5.78 -16.91 2.00
N ALA A 264 -5.10 -16.77 0.86
CA ALA A 264 -5.17 -17.78 -0.19
C ALA A 264 -4.26 -18.97 0.15
N ALA A 265 -4.84 -20.02 0.75
CA ALA A 265 -4.13 -21.23 1.14
C ALA A 265 -4.69 -22.47 0.43
N GLY A 266 -3.80 -23.41 0.07
CA GLY A 266 -4.13 -24.70 -0.50
C GLY A 266 -3.24 -25.04 -1.70
N ASP A 267 -3.70 -25.96 -2.54
CA ASP A 267 -3.01 -26.24 -3.80
C ASP A 267 -3.09 -25.06 -4.79
N GLU A 268 -2.39 -25.18 -5.91
CA GLU A 268 -2.31 -24.12 -6.92
C GLU A 268 -3.70 -23.76 -7.48
N SER A 269 -4.60 -24.74 -7.58
CA SER A 269 -5.97 -24.53 -8.08
C SER A 269 -6.82 -23.75 -7.09
N ALA A 270 -6.71 -24.06 -5.79
CA ALA A 270 -7.40 -23.35 -4.72
C ALA A 270 -6.94 -21.88 -4.63
N VAL A 271 -5.63 -21.64 -4.70
CA VAL A 271 -5.06 -20.30 -4.71
C VAL A 271 -5.54 -19.52 -5.94
N LEU A 272 -5.46 -20.12 -7.14
CA LEU A 272 -5.90 -19.47 -8.37
C LEU A 272 -7.40 -19.14 -8.35
N ALA A 273 -8.23 -20.07 -7.87
CA ALA A 273 -9.67 -19.85 -7.73
C ALA A 273 -9.96 -18.67 -6.79
N ARG A 274 -9.22 -18.54 -5.69
CA ARG A 274 -9.36 -17.39 -4.78
C ARG A 274 -8.93 -16.07 -5.44
N LEU A 275 -7.82 -16.06 -6.17
CA LEU A 275 -7.40 -14.87 -6.92
C LEU A 275 -8.45 -14.45 -7.96
N HIS A 276 -9.12 -15.39 -8.63
CA HIS A 276 -10.22 -15.07 -9.53
C HIS A 276 -11.42 -14.43 -8.82
N ARG A 277 -11.75 -14.84 -7.59
CA ARG A 277 -12.79 -14.16 -6.81
C ARG A 277 -12.42 -12.72 -6.46
N TYR A 278 -11.15 -12.44 -6.13
CA TYR A 278 -10.68 -11.06 -5.95
C TYR A 278 -10.85 -10.22 -7.22
N ARG A 279 -10.48 -10.76 -8.39
CA ARG A 279 -10.75 -10.09 -9.68
C ARG A 279 -12.24 -9.78 -9.84
N ASP A 280 -13.10 -10.76 -9.59
CA ASP A 280 -14.54 -10.64 -9.80
C ASP A 280 -15.18 -9.65 -8.80
N ALA A 281 -14.56 -9.44 -7.63
CA ALA A 281 -14.91 -8.41 -6.67
C ALA A 281 -14.48 -6.99 -7.06
N GLY A 282 -13.68 -6.83 -8.13
CA GLY A 282 -13.24 -5.53 -8.66
C GLY A 282 -11.79 -5.14 -8.40
N VAL A 283 -10.90 -6.13 -8.18
CA VAL A 283 -9.44 -5.96 -8.09
C VAL A 283 -8.75 -6.07 -9.46
#